data_AF-A0A7C7Y594-F1
#
_entry.id   AF-A0A7C7Y594-F1
#
_cell.length_a   1.000
_cell.length_b   1.000
_cell.length_c   1.000
_cell.angle_alpha   90.00
_cell.angle_beta   90.00
_cell.angle_gamma   90.00
#
_symmetry.space_group_name_H-M   'P 1'
#
loop_
_entity.id
_entity.type
_entity.pdbx_description
1 polymer ?
#
loop_
_entity_poly.entity_id
_entity_poly.type
_entity_poly.pdbx_seq_one_letter_code
_entity_poly.pdbx_strand_id
1 'polypeptide(L)' 'GAILGEGCQLGCNSVTNPGVVLGPNSMVSPNSTISGIHQSSKHS' A
#
# COMPACT_ATOMS: atom_id res chain seq x y z
N GLY A 1 10.58 -6.95 3.07
CA GLY A 1 10.18 -5.58 3.46
C GLY A 1 9.28 -4.99 2.39
N ALA A 2 8.55 -3.94 2.74
CA ALA A 2 7.68 -3.20 1.82
C ALA A 2 8.09 -1.72 1.83
N ILE A 3 7.89 -1.04 0.70
CA ILE A 3 8.12 0.39 0.54
C ILE A 3 6.75 1.07 0.54
N LEU A 4 6.59 2.04 1.43
CA LEU A 4 5.37 2.82 1.60
C LEU A 4 5.65 4.26 1.19
N GLY A 5 4.95 4.73 0.16
CA GLY A 5 4.97 6.13 -0.23
C GLY A 5 4.40 7.03 0.86
N GLU A 6 4.75 8.31 0.80
CA GLU A 6 4.25 9.33 1.73
C GLU A 6 2.71 9.37 1.75
N GLY A 7 2.14 9.52 2.94
CA GLY A 7 0.68 9.54 3.12
C GLY A 7 -0.01 8.18 2.94
N CYS A 8 0.72 7.07 2.81
CA CYS A 8 0.12 5.73 2.81
C CYS A 8 -0.64 5.45 4.12
N GLN A 9 -1.82 4.84 4.00
CA GLN A 9 -2.63 4.40 5.13
C GLN A 9 -2.86 2.89 5.05
N LEU A 10 -2.55 2.19 6.15
CA LEU A 10 -2.74 0.75 6.27
C LEU A 10 -3.90 0.45 7.22
N GLY A 11 -4.89 -0.28 6.74
CA GLY A 11 -5.94 -0.83 7.58
C GLY A 11 -5.40 -1.87 8.57
N CYS A 12 -6.11 -2.06 9.68
CA CYS A 12 -5.75 -3.04 10.71
C CYS A 12 -5.57 -4.43 10.10
N ASN A 13 -4.57 -5.17 10.59
CA ASN A 13 -4.28 -6.54 10.16
C ASN A 13 -4.01 -6.67 8.64
N SER A 14 -3.62 -5.59 7.98
CA SER A 14 -3.12 -5.68 6.61
C SER A 14 -1.72 -6.29 6.60
N VAL A 15 -1.46 -7.12 5.58
CA VAL A 15 -0.18 -7.79 5.38
C VAL A 15 0.43 -7.32 4.07
N THR A 16 1.69 -6.89 4.12
CA THR A 16 2.46 -6.56 2.91
C THR A 16 3.49 -7.63 2.65
N ASN A 17 3.36 -8.32 1.51
CA ASN A 17 4.35 -9.32 1.13
C ASN A 17 5.70 -8.66 0.81
N PRO A 18 6.82 -9.40 0.94
CA PRO A 18 8.13 -8.89 0.56
C PRO A 18 8.14 -8.35 -0.88
N GLY A 19 8.69 -7.15 -1.07
CA GLY A 19 8.78 -6.51 -2.39
C GLY A 19 7.56 -5.67 -2.76
N VAL A 20 6.56 -5.54 -1.87
CA VAL A 20 5.46 -4.59 -2.09
C VAL A 20 6.00 -3.16 -2.16
N VAL A 21 5.47 -2.40 -3.13
CA VAL A 21 5.68 -0.96 -3.24
C VAL A 21 4.31 -0.29 -3.34
N LEU A 22 3.98 0.58 -2.38
CA LEU A 22 2.78 1.42 -2.42
C LEU A 22 3.16 2.84 -2.77
N GLY A 23 2.47 3.42 -3.75
CA GLY A 23 2.63 4.81 -4.15
C GLY A 23 2.14 5.78 -3.06
N PRO A 24 2.50 7.08 -3.18
CA PRO A 24 2.00 8.10 -2.26
C PRO A 24 0.47 8.13 -2.20
N ASN A 25 -0.08 8.38 -1.01
CA ASN A 25 -1.53 8.45 -0.72
C ASN A 25 -2.32 7.17 -1.01
N SER A 26 -1.68 5.99 -1.09
CA SER A 26 -2.41 4.72 -1.20
C SER A 26 -3.11 4.35 0.11
N MET A 27 -4.31 3.78 -0.01
CA MET A 27 -5.07 3.22 1.12
C MET A 27 -5.20 1.71 0.96
N VAL A 28 -4.84 0.97 2.01
CA VAL A 28 -4.98 -0.48 2.08
C VAL A 28 -6.11 -0.82 3.04
N SER A 29 -7.09 -1.61 2.57
CA SER A 29 -8.23 -2.03 3.38
C SER A 29 -7.80 -2.91 4.57
N PRO A 30 -8.53 -2.89 5.71
CA PRO A 30 -8.29 -3.81 6.81
C PRO A 30 -8.39 -5.29 6.36
N ASN A 31 -7.64 -6.16 7.02
CA ASN A 31 -7.58 -7.61 6.74
C ASN A 31 -7.22 -7.99 5.29
N SER A 32 -6.54 -7.11 4.56
CA SER A 32 -6.10 -7.39 3.18
C SER A 32 -4.63 -7.83 3.13
N THR A 33 -4.29 -8.65 2.13
CA THR A 33 -2.90 -9.04 1.84
C THR A 33 -2.49 -8.47 0.49
N ILE A 34 -1.43 -7.67 0.49
CA ILE A 34 -0.97 -6.92 -0.68
C ILE A 34 0.32 -7.53 -1.22
N SER A 35 0.41 -7.60 -2.54
CA SER A 35 1.59 -8.04 -3.30
C SER A 35 1.80 -7.14 -4.52
N GLY A 36 3.05 -7.02 -4.97
CA GLY A 36 3.40 -6.27 -6.16
C GLY A 36 3.53 -4.75 -5.97
N ILE A 37 3.54 -4.03 -7.09
CA ILE A 37 3.79 -2.58 -7.15
C ILE A 37 2.46 -1.88 -7.45
N HIS A 38 2.03 -0.99 -6.56
CA HIS A 38 0.79 -0.21 -6.65
C HIS A 38 1.15 1.27 -6.83
N GLN A 39 0.83 1.85 -7.98
CA GLN A 39 1.13 3.26 -8.26
C GLN A 39 0.08 4.18 -7.63
N SER A 40 0.47 5.44 -7.34
CA SER A 40 -0.46 6.45 -6.84
C SER A 40 -1.56 6.71 -7.87
N SER A 41 -2.82 6.62 -7.46
CA SER A 41 -3.95 7.06 -8.27
C SER A 41 -3.79 8.56 -8.50
N LYS A 42 -3.46 8.97 -9.74
CA LYS A 42 -3.52 10.38 -10.13
C LYS A 42 -4.96 10.86 -9.94
N HIS A 43 -5.21 11.61 -8.86
CA HIS A 43 -6.43 12.37 -8.74
C HIS A 43 -6.30 13.52 -9.75
N SER A 44 -7.06 13.45 -10.85
CA SER A 44 -7.26 14.56 -11.79
C SER A 44 -8.19 15.60 -11.19
#